data_AF-A0A950P253-F1
#
_entry.id   AF-A0A950P253-F1
#
_cell.length_a   1.000
_cell.length_b   1.000
_cell.length_c   1.000
_cell.angle_alpha   90.00
_cell.angle_beta   90.00
_cell.angle_gamma   90.00
#
_symmetry.space_group_name_H-M   'P 1'
#
loop_
_entity.id
_entity.type
_entity.pdbx_description
1 polymer ?
#
loop_
_entity_poly.entity_id
_entity_poly.type
_entity_poly.pdbx_seq_one_letter_code
_entity_poly.pdbx_strand_id
1 'polypeptide(L)'
;AGPGAVIALTGISHSEHVMEARPDVMNKALVLGNKAVFGSVNAARRHYDQAADALARADGDWLSRLITRRLAPANWPLALEKRPEDIKIVIDMSAGE
;
A
#
# COMPACT_ATOMS: atom_id res chain seq x y z
N ALA A 1 -8.78 -1.08 -17.89
CA ALA A 1 -7.60 -0.23 -18.18
C ALA A 1 -7.55 0.08 -19.68
N GLY A 2 -7.37 1.36 -20.04
CA GLY A 2 -7.32 1.80 -21.45
C GLY A 2 -6.07 1.34 -22.22
N PRO A 3 -5.97 1.60 -23.53
CA PRO A 3 -4.74 1.39 -24.30
C PRO A 3 -3.53 2.10 -23.67
N GLY A 4 -2.34 1.50 -23.76
CA GLY A 4 -1.10 2.03 -23.17
C GLY A 4 -1.00 1.93 -21.65
N ALA A 5 -1.92 1.21 -20.98
CA ALA A 5 -1.94 1.15 -19.52
C ALA A 5 -0.74 0.38 -18.94
N VAL A 6 -0.22 0.89 -17.83
CA VAL A 6 0.81 0.25 -17.00
C VAL A 6 0.19 -0.14 -15.67
N ILE A 7 0.33 -1.42 -15.30
CA ILE A 7 -0.29 -2.00 -14.11
C ILE A 7 0.82 -2.54 -13.19
N ALA A 8 0.93 -1.97 -12.00
CA ALA A 8 1.85 -2.40 -10.97
C ALA A 8 1.12 -3.29 -9.95
N LEU A 9 1.61 -4.52 -9.76
CA LEU A 9 1.09 -5.46 -8.78
C LEU A 9 1.94 -5.40 -7.51
N THR A 10 1.38 -4.85 -6.43
CA THR A 10 2.07 -4.67 -5.13
C THR A 10 1.45 -5.49 -4.00
N GLY A 11 0.22 -5.98 -4.19
CA GLY A 11 -0.49 -6.79 -3.20
C GLY A 11 -0.12 -8.27 -3.30
N ILE A 12 -0.03 -8.93 -2.15
CA ILE A 12 0.04 -10.38 -2.04
C ILE A 12 -1.29 -10.88 -1.46
N SER A 13 -2.00 -11.68 -2.25
CA SER A 13 -3.21 -12.34 -1.78
C SER A 13 -2.84 -13.46 -0.81
N HIS A 14 -3.55 -13.54 0.30
CA HIS A 14 -3.48 -14.68 1.24
C HIS A 14 -4.48 -15.79 0.89
N SER A 15 -5.21 -15.64 -0.21
CA SER A 15 -6.23 -16.61 -0.61
C SER A 15 -5.59 -17.84 -1.25
N GLU A 16 -5.99 -19.02 -0.77
CA GLU A 16 -5.70 -20.31 -1.41
C GLU A 16 -6.70 -20.66 -2.53
N HIS A 17 -7.65 -19.76 -2.84
CA HIS A 17 -8.63 -20.01 -3.89
C HIS A 17 -7.94 -20.07 -5.25
N VAL A 18 -8.04 -21.24 -5.88
CA VAL A 18 -7.68 -21.42 -7.28
C VAL A 18 -8.73 -20.72 -8.12
N MET A 19 -8.31 -19.70 -8.86
CA MET A 19 -9.17 -18.97 -9.78
C MET A 19 -8.85 -19.38 -11.21
N GLU A 20 -9.88 -19.68 -12.00
CA GLU A 20 -9.71 -19.99 -13.41
C GLU A 20 -9.25 -18.74 -14.17
N ALA A 21 -8.08 -18.82 -14.79
CA ALA A 21 -7.55 -17.75 -15.64
C ALA A 21 -7.92 -18.02 -17.11
N ARG A 22 -8.16 -16.96 -17.89
CA ARG A 22 -8.27 -17.01 -19.36
C ARG A 22 -7.06 -16.34 -20.00
N PRO A 23 -5.94 -17.06 -20.18
CA PRO A 23 -4.67 -16.46 -20.59
C PRO A 23 -4.71 -15.90 -22.01
N ASP A 24 -5.54 -16.48 -22.88
CA ASP A 24 -5.77 -16.03 -24.26
C ASP A 24 -6.36 -14.61 -24.30
N VAL A 25 -7.39 -14.37 -23.48
CA VAL A 25 -8.04 -13.05 -23.38
C VAL A 25 -7.10 -12.03 -22.77
N MET A 26 -6.36 -12.42 -21.73
CA MET A 26 -5.34 -11.55 -21.12
C MET A 26 -4.26 -11.18 -22.12
N ASN A 27 -3.68 -12.17 -22.80
CA ASN A 27 -2.62 -11.94 -23.79
C ASN A 27 -3.09 -11.03 -24.92
N LYS A 28 -4.27 -11.29 -25.50
CA LYS A 28 -4.85 -10.45 -26.55
C LYS A 28 -5.03 -9.00 -26.09
N ALA A 29 -5.50 -8.79 -24.86
CA ALA A 29 -5.68 -7.47 -24.28
C ALA A 29 -4.35 -6.74 -24.03
N LEU A 30 -3.30 -7.45 -23.60
CA LEU A 30 -1.97 -6.89 -23.38
C LEU A 30 -1.33 -6.45 -24.69
N VAL A 31 -1.34 -7.33 -25.71
CA VAL A 31 -0.71 -7.07 -27.01
C VAL A 31 -1.45 -5.97 -27.77
N LEU A 32 -2.75 -6.14 -28.05
CA LEU A 32 -3.50 -5.17 -28.85
C LEU A 32 -3.66 -3.83 -28.15
N GLY A 33 -3.60 -3.83 -26.82
CA GLY A 33 -3.70 -2.63 -26.01
C GLY A 33 -2.36 -1.98 -25.67
N ASN A 34 -1.22 -2.51 -26.13
CA ASN A 34 0.13 -2.06 -25.75
C ASN A 34 0.26 -1.86 -24.23
N LYS A 35 -0.19 -2.82 -23.43
CA LYS A 35 -0.24 -2.70 -21.96
C LYS A 35 0.97 -3.38 -21.33
N ALA A 36 1.42 -2.86 -20.18
CA ALA A 36 2.48 -3.46 -19.37
C ALA A 36 1.94 -3.89 -18.00
N VAL A 37 2.32 -5.07 -17.55
CA VAL A 37 2.04 -5.57 -16.19
C VAL A 37 3.35 -5.98 -15.55
N PHE A 38 3.62 -5.52 -14.34
CA PHE A 38 4.82 -5.91 -13.59
C PHE A 38 4.52 -6.03 -12.10
N GLY A 39 5.23 -6.94 -11.43
CA GLY A 39 5.24 -7.04 -9.97
C GLY A 39 6.32 -6.17 -9.38
N SER A 40 6.05 -5.54 -8.23
CA SER A 40 7.05 -4.79 -7.49
C SER A 40 6.95 -5.10 -6.01
N VAL A 41 8.09 -5.33 -5.38
CA VAL A 41 8.20 -5.56 -3.94
C VAL A 41 9.38 -4.76 -3.40
N ASN A 42 9.23 -4.27 -2.16
CA ASN A 42 10.23 -3.50 -1.44
C ASN A 42 10.58 -2.14 -2.10
N ALA A 43 11.55 -1.44 -1.52
CA ALA A 43 12.11 -0.18 -1.98
C ALA A 43 13.58 -0.03 -1.56
N ALA A 44 14.42 0.50 -2.46
CA ALA A 44 15.76 1.01 -2.15
C ALA A 44 15.74 2.38 -1.44
N ARG A 45 16.85 2.76 -0.81
CA ARG A 45 17.01 4.04 -0.06
C ARG A 45 16.52 5.28 -0.80
N ARG A 46 16.86 5.43 -2.08
CA ARG A 46 16.41 6.57 -2.90
C ARG A 46 14.88 6.77 -2.90
N HIS A 47 14.11 5.71 -2.76
CA HIS A 47 12.64 5.81 -2.72
C HIS A 47 12.15 6.29 -1.35
N TYR A 48 12.89 6.02 -0.27
CA TYR A 48 12.60 6.61 1.04
C TYR A 48 12.88 8.11 1.04
N ASP A 49 13.96 8.55 0.38
CA ASP A 49 14.26 9.97 0.20
C ASP A 49 13.12 10.65 -0.59
N GLN A 50 12.68 10.04 -1.70
CA GLN A 50 11.52 10.51 -2.49
C GLN A 50 10.22 10.53 -1.68
N ALA A 51 10.01 9.55 -0.80
CA ALA A 51 8.82 9.49 0.05
C ALA A 51 8.83 10.62 1.09
N ALA A 52 9.96 10.90 1.73
CA ALA A 52 10.11 12.02 2.66
C ALA A 52 9.79 13.35 1.96
N ASP A 53 10.35 13.56 0.77
CA ASP A 53 10.10 14.74 -0.06
C ASP A 53 8.61 14.88 -0.44
N ALA A 54 7.95 13.78 -0.81
CA ALA A 54 6.54 13.78 -1.17
C ALA A 54 5.63 14.08 0.03
N LEU A 55 5.92 13.47 1.18
CA LEU A 55 5.16 13.67 2.41
C LEU A 55 5.30 15.10 2.94
N ALA A 56 6.50 15.68 2.85
CA ALA A 56 6.74 17.06 3.27
C ALA A 56 5.97 18.11 2.43
N ARG A 57 5.62 17.76 1.18
CA ARG A 57 4.83 18.63 0.28
C ARG A 57 3.32 18.44 0.40
N ALA A 58 2.87 17.39 1.08
CA ALA A 58 1.45 17.11 1.22
C ALA A 58 0.82 17.97 2.33
N ASP A 59 -0.50 18.11 2.28
CA ASP A 59 -1.28 18.79 3.32
C ASP A 59 -1.14 18.05 4.66
N GLY A 60 -0.59 18.73 5.66
CA GLY A 60 -0.32 18.16 6.98
C GLY A 60 -1.58 17.80 7.76
N ASP A 61 -2.64 18.61 7.65
CA ASP A 61 -3.91 18.36 8.33
C ASP A 61 -4.58 17.13 7.73
N TRP A 62 -4.55 17.00 6.40
CA TRP A 62 -5.02 15.78 5.73
C TRP A 62 -4.17 14.56 6.09
N LEU A 63 -2.84 14.66 6.05
CA LEU A 63 -1.93 13.55 6.38
C LEU A 63 -2.12 13.06 7.82
N SER A 64 -2.31 13.97 8.77
CA SER A 64 -2.49 13.63 10.18
C SER A 64 -3.69 12.69 10.40
N ARG A 65 -4.73 12.81 9.57
CA ARG A 65 -5.95 11.99 9.62
C ARG A 65 -5.74 10.54 9.15
N LEU A 66 -4.66 10.24 8.43
CA LEU A 66 -4.31 8.87 8.10
C LEU A 66 -3.88 8.08 9.34
N ILE A 67 -3.35 8.77 10.37
CA ILE A 67 -3.01 8.16 11.65
C ILE A 67 -4.27 8.12 12.52
N THR A 68 -4.98 7.00 12.49
CA THR A 68 -6.28 6.85 13.16
C THR A 68 -6.15 6.56 14.65
N ARG A 69 -5.05 5.92 15.07
CA ARG A 69 -4.75 5.65 16.48
C ARG A 69 -3.27 5.82 16.79
N ARG A 70 -3.00 6.42 17.96
CA ARG A 70 -1.67 6.54 18.57
C ARG A 70 -1.72 5.85 19.93
N LEU A 71 -0.83 4.89 20.16
CA LEU A 71 -0.81 4.10 21.39
C LEU A 71 0.55 4.24 22.08
N ALA A 72 0.56 4.31 23.41
CA ALA A 72 1.78 4.19 24.19
C ALA A 72 2.40 2.79 24.03
N PRO A 73 3.72 2.61 24.25
CA PRO A 73 4.37 1.32 24.09
C PRO A 73 3.78 0.23 24.97
N ALA A 74 3.33 0.54 26.18
CA ALA A 74 2.66 -0.41 27.08
C ALA A 74 1.37 -1.01 26.49
N ASN A 75 0.73 -0.30 25.55
CA ASN A 75 -0.54 -0.69 24.92
C ASN A 75 -0.35 -1.23 23.49
N TRP A 76 0.88 -1.53 23.07
CA TRP A 76 1.18 -1.98 21.71
C TRP A 76 0.34 -3.18 21.22
N PRO A 77 -0.07 -4.17 22.05
CA PRO A 77 -0.87 -5.30 21.56
C PRO A 77 -2.21 -4.86 20.95
N LEU A 78 -2.80 -3.77 21.45
CA LEU A 78 -4.05 -3.20 20.93
C LEU A 78 -3.90 -2.62 19.52
N ALA A 79 -2.66 -2.44 19.02
CA ALA A 79 -2.40 -2.03 17.64
C ALA A 79 -2.63 -3.17 16.64
N LEU A 80 -2.61 -4.44 17.10
CA LEU A 80 -2.82 -5.61 16.26
C LEU A 80 -4.31 -5.94 16.08
N GLU A 81 -5.15 -5.46 16.99
CA GLU A 81 -6.61 -5.55 16.89
C GLU A 81 -7.12 -4.56 15.84
N LYS A 82 -7.50 -5.07 14.67
CA LYS A 82 -8.05 -4.26 13.58
C LYS A 82 -9.46 -3.78 13.91
N ARG A 83 -9.71 -2.49 13.71
CA ARG A 83 -11.04 -1.88 13.80
C ARG A 83 -11.50 -1.36 12.42
N PRO A 84 -12.81 -1.32 12.13
CA PRO A 84 -13.33 -0.90 10.83
C PRO A 84 -12.86 0.49 10.38
N GLU A 85 -12.61 1.39 11.33
CA GLU A 85 -12.17 2.77 11.11
C GLU A 85 -10.65 2.93 10.96
N ASP A 86 -9.86 1.87 11.16
CA ASP A 86 -8.40 1.97 11.15
C ASP A 86 -7.82 2.16 9.74
N ILE A 87 -6.88 3.11 9.63
CA ILE A 87 -6.04 3.31 8.43
C ILE A 87 -4.59 3.01 8.78
N LYS A 88 -3.98 3.85 9.63
CA LYS A 88 -2.61 3.66 10.13
C LYS A 88 -2.60 3.84 11.64
N ILE A 89 -2.18 2.79 12.34
CA ILE A 89 -1.93 2.82 13.78
C ILE A 89 -0.43 3.01 14.00
N VAL A 90 -0.06 3.85 14.94
CA VAL A 90 1.34 4.06 15.34
C VAL A 90 1.51 3.86 16.84
N ILE A 91 2.68 3.35 17.23
CA ILE A 91 3.11 3.31 18.62
C ILE A 91 3.98 4.55 18.83
N ASP A 92 3.55 5.40 19.74
CA ASP A 92 4.29 6.61 20.09
C ASP A 92 5.28 6.28 21.20
N MET A 93 6.55 6.15 20.84
CA MET A 93 7.62 5.82 21.80
C MET A 93 7.90 6.96 22.79
N SER A 94 7.38 8.17 22.56
CA SER A 94 7.48 9.28 23.50
C SER A 94 6.31 9.34 24.50
N ALA A 95 5.22 8.62 24.24
CA ALA A 95 4.08 8.59 25.13
C ALA A 95 4.31 7.58 26.27
N GLY A 96 4.78 8.04 27.44
CA GLY A 96 5.03 7.18 28.61
C GLY A 96 6.27 7.51 29.43
N GLU A 97 7.03 8.56 29.08
CA GLU A 97 7.79 9.36 30.06
C GLU A 97 6.87 10.37 30.77
#